data_AF-A0A6N7C619-F1
#
_entry.id   AF-A0A6N7C619-F1
#
_cell.length_a   1.000
_cell.length_b   1.000
_cell.length_c   1.000
_cell.angle_alpha   90.00
_cell.angle_beta   90.00
_cell.angle_gamma   90.00
#
_symmetry.space_group_name_H-M   'P 1'
#
loop_
_entity.id
_entity.type
_entity.pdbx_description
1 polymer ?
#
loop_
_entity_poly.entity_id
_entity_poly.type
_entity_poly.pdbx_seq_one_letter_code
_entity_poly.pdbx_strand_id
1 'polypeptide(L)'
;MTSNAGERVPSDATVAGYLIQLLGDRSIPALAEEVLALVCPPTQSGRYSYSGVLGWVITAIAMVIVDQESGIEDGDVLVPAVSATEGEELAAEELTASLRGLLGTVTAQLTGEHVAVRTYLAAAGRLPDPVARAEILVDALMCLDTLLDVPFPDLPDRLQLPSDGMNG
;
A
#
# COMPACT_ATOMS: atom_id res chain seq x y z
N MET A 1 3.34 -13.67 42.60
CA MET A 1 3.98 -12.69 41.71
C MET A 1 3.49 -13.01 40.30
N THR A 2 2.43 -12.35 39.84
CA THR A 2 1.83 -12.57 38.52
C THR A 2 2.49 -11.60 37.52
N SER A 3 3.16 -12.15 36.51
CA SER A 3 3.71 -11.38 35.39
C SER A 3 2.59 -10.63 34.66
N ASN A 4 2.63 -9.31 34.70
CA ASN A 4 1.99 -8.49 33.68
C ASN A 4 2.83 -8.66 32.41
N ALA A 5 2.49 -9.66 31.59
CA ALA A 5 2.86 -9.63 30.18
C ALA A 5 2.16 -8.41 29.59
N GLY A 6 2.90 -7.31 29.39
CA GLY A 6 2.39 -6.14 28.72
C GLY A 6 1.85 -6.57 27.36
N GLU A 7 0.53 -6.53 27.22
CA GLU A 7 -0.19 -6.66 25.96
C GLU A 7 0.43 -5.60 25.04
N ARG A 8 1.33 -6.02 24.14
CA ARG A 8 1.96 -5.10 23.19
C ARG A 8 0.83 -4.60 22.30
N VAL A 9 0.48 -3.33 22.49
CA VAL A 9 -0.52 -2.66 21.66
C VAL A 9 -0.06 -2.77 20.21
N PRO A 10 -0.87 -3.32 19.29
CA PRO A 10 -0.49 -3.45 17.89
C PRO A 10 -0.33 -2.05 17.29
N SER A 11 0.77 -1.85 16.56
CA SER A 11 1.03 -0.59 15.85
C SER A 11 0.18 -0.46 14.58
N ASP A 12 0.04 0.75 14.03
CA ASP A 12 -0.66 0.97 12.75
C ASP A 12 -0.10 0.07 11.63
N ALA A 13 1.23 -0.15 11.61
CA ALA A 13 1.91 -1.07 10.69
C ALA A 13 1.51 -2.53 10.89
N THR A 14 1.33 -2.96 12.14
CA THR A 14 0.89 -4.31 12.48
C THR A 14 -0.52 -4.58 11.97
N VAL A 15 -1.42 -3.61 12.14
CA VAL A 15 -2.79 -3.70 11.64
C VAL A 15 -2.81 -3.70 10.12
N ALA A 16 -2.06 -2.81 9.48
CA ALA A 16 -1.98 -2.76 8.02
C ALA A 16 -1.44 -4.06 7.42
N GLY A 17 -0.36 -4.63 7.99
CA GLY A 17 0.17 -5.92 7.57
C GLY A 17 -0.82 -7.07 7.78
N TYR A 18 -1.61 -7.03 8.86
CA TYR A 18 -2.67 -8.02 9.09
C TYR A 18 -3.79 -7.93 8.05
N LEU A 19 -4.22 -6.72 7.67
CA LEU A 19 -5.21 -6.52 6.61
C LEU A 19 -4.74 -7.08 5.26
N ILE A 20 -3.46 -6.87 4.90
CA ILE A 20 -2.86 -7.44 3.69
C ILE A 20 -2.79 -8.97 3.77
N GLN A 21 -2.41 -9.53 4.91
CA GLN A 21 -2.41 -10.98 5.11
C GLN A 21 -3.82 -11.58 4.90
N LEU A 22 -4.85 -10.96 5.47
CA LEU A 22 -6.24 -11.40 5.29
C LEU A 22 -6.70 -11.31 3.84
N LEU A 23 -6.27 -10.29 3.10
CA LEU A 23 -6.54 -10.13 1.68
C LEU A 23 -5.85 -11.22 0.84
N GLY A 24 -4.58 -11.52 1.12
CA GLY A 24 -3.81 -12.58 0.46
C GLY A 24 -4.36 -13.99 0.76
N ASP A 25 -4.79 -14.23 2.00
CA ASP A 25 -5.46 -15.48 2.41
C ASP A 25 -6.90 -15.59 1.88
N ARG A 26 -7.39 -14.56 1.17
CA ARG A 26 -8.77 -14.45 0.65
C ARG A 26 -9.82 -14.64 1.75
N SER A 27 -9.51 -14.26 2.99
CA SER A 27 -10.39 -14.36 4.16
C SER A 27 -11.35 -13.16 4.24
N ILE A 28 -12.26 -13.08 3.27
CA ILE A 28 -13.18 -11.94 3.10
C ILE A 28 -14.00 -11.62 4.37
N PRO A 29 -14.53 -12.60 5.12
CA PRO A 29 -15.30 -12.29 6.34
C PRO A 29 -14.45 -11.60 7.42
N ALA A 30 -13.24 -12.10 7.67
CA ALA A 30 -12.33 -11.52 8.66
C ALA A 30 -11.82 -10.14 8.23
N LEU A 31 -11.51 -9.98 6.94
CA LEU A 31 -11.12 -8.69 6.38
C LEU A 31 -12.23 -7.65 6.57
N ALA A 32 -13.48 -8.02 6.30
CA ALA A 32 -14.63 -7.13 6.47
C ALA A 32 -14.83 -6.71 7.93
N GLU A 33 -14.68 -7.64 8.88
CA GLU A 33 -14.77 -7.34 10.32
C GLU A 33 -13.70 -6.33 10.77
N GLU A 34 -12.45 -6.54 10.37
CA GLU A 34 -11.34 -5.65 10.73
C GLU A 34 -11.44 -4.27 10.07
N VAL A 35 -11.81 -4.21 8.78
CA VAL A 35 -12.09 -2.94 8.11
C VAL A 35 -13.23 -2.20 8.81
N LEU A 36 -14.31 -2.89 9.16
CA LEU A 36 -15.44 -2.29 9.87
C LEU A 36 -15.01 -1.73 11.23
N ALA A 37 -14.20 -2.47 11.99
CA ALA A 37 -13.66 -2.02 13.28
C ALA A 37 -12.75 -0.79 13.15
N LEU A 38 -12.10 -0.59 12.00
CA LEU A 38 -11.22 0.55 11.74
C LEU A 38 -11.98 1.80 11.25
N VAL A 39 -13.01 1.61 10.42
CA VAL A 39 -13.78 2.72 9.82
C VAL A 39 -14.90 3.21 10.74
N CYS A 40 -15.52 2.30 11.50
CA CYS A 40 -16.47 2.65 12.54
C CYS A 40 -15.69 2.93 13.84
N PRO A 41 -15.69 4.16 14.36
CA PRO A 41 -14.97 4.43 15.60
C PRO A 41 -15.61 3.65 16.77
N PRO A 42 -14.86 2.82 17.50
CA PRO A 42 -15.25 2.51 18.87
C PRO A 42 -15.17 3.79 19.70
N THR A 43 -16.15 4.02 20.58
CA THR A 43 -16.27 5.24 21.42
C THR A 43 -15.06 5.53 22.31
N GLN A 44 -14.11 4.60 22.45
CA GLN A 44 -12.87 4.77 23.22
C GLN A 44 -11.95 3.56 23.02
N SER A 45 -11.11 3.56 21.99
CA SER A 45 -9.93 2.69 22.00
C SER A 45 -8.86 3.27 21.08
N GLY A 46 -8.07 4.22 21.62
CA GLY A 46 -6.91 4.83 20.97
C GLY A 46 -5.72 3.86 20.82
N ARG A 47 -5.95 2.70 20.21
CA ARG A 47 -4.93 1.65 20.00
C ARG A 47 -4.21 1.78 18.66
N TYR A 48 -4.90 2.26 17.64
CA TYR A 48 -4.40 2.53 16.29
C TYR A 48 -5.34 3.54 15.64
N SER A 49 -4.90 4.20 14.57
CA SER A 49 -5.72 5.20 13.89
C SER A 49 -5.91 4.84 12.42
N TYR A 50 -7.11 5.07 11.91
CA TYR A 50 -7.38 4.89 10.48
C TYR A 50 -6.41 5.66 9.59
N SER A 51 -6.11 6.93 9.93
CA SER A 51 -5.13 7.72 9.17
C SER A 51 -3.72 7.16 9.26
N GLY A 52 -3.34 6.55 10.38
CA GLY A 52 -2.05 5.89 10.56
C GLY A 52 -1.94 4.61 9.75
N VAL A 53 -2.96 3.76 9.79
CA VAL A 53 -3.05 2.54 8.96
C VAL A 53 -3.03 2.89 7.47
N LEU A 54 -3.87 3.84 7.04
CA LEU A 54 -3.89 4.31 5.65
C LEU A 54 -2.55 4.93 5.22
N GLY A 55 -1.92 5.71 6.10
CA GLY A 55 -0.60 6.29 5.84
C GLY A 55 0.50 5.25 5.68
N TRP A 56 0.45 4.16 6.47
CA TRP A 56 1.36 3.03 6.31
C TRP A 56 1.16 2.35 4.95
N VAL A 57 -0.09 2.07 4.55
CA VAL A 57 -0.40 1.43 3.26
C VAL A 57 0.08 2.28 2.09
N ILE A 58 -0.17 3.61 2.11
CA ILE A 58 0.32 4.53 1.08
C ILE A 58 1.84 4.54 1.00
N THR A 59 2.52 4.50 2.15
CA THR A 59 3.98 4.44 2.20
C THR A 59 4.49 3.13 1.60
N ALA A 60 3.85 2.00 1.91
CA ALA A 60 4.20 0.69 1.36
C ALA A 60 4.01 0.65 -0.17
N ILE A 61 2.91 1.20 -0.69
CA ILE A 61 2.67 1.34 -2.13
C ILE A 61 3.82 2.12 -2.79
N ALA A 62 4.18 3.28 -2.24
CA ALA A 62 5.27 4.09 -2.78
C ALA A 62 6.62 3.35 -2.74
N MET A 63 6.91 2.60 -1.67
CA MET A 63 8.14 1.82 -1.55
C MET A 63 8.20 0.70 -2.59
N VAL A 64 7.09 -0.03 -2.83
CA VAL A 64 7.04 -1.09 -3.84
C VAL A 64 7.24 -0.52 -5.24
N ILE A 65 6.65 0.64 -5.55
CA ILE A 65 6.86 1.33 -6.85
C ILE A 65 8.35 1.66 -7.04
N VAL A 66 9.00 2.26 -6.04
CA VAL A 66 10.44 2.59 -6.12
C VAL A 66 11.31 1.35 -6.27
N ASP A 67 10.96 0.26 -5.59
CA ASP A 67 11.70 -1.02 -5.65
C ASP A 67 11.57 -1.68 -7.04
N GLN A 68 10.38 -1.62 -7.64
CA GLN A 68 10.16 -2.07 -9.03
C GLN A 68 10.94 -1.22 -10.04
N GLU A 69 10.98 0.11 -9.86
CA GLU A 69 11.73 1.02 -10.73
C GLU A 69 13.25 0.87 -10.60
N SER A 70 13.75 0.50 -9.43
CA SER A 70 15.19 0.27 -9.20
C SER A 70 15.76 -0.92 -9.99
N GLY A 71 14.90 -1.76 -10.57
CA GLY A 71 15.26 -2.82 -11.51
C GLY A 71 15.27 -2.41 -12.99
N ILE A 72 14.93 -1.16 -13.32
CA ILE A 72 14.78 -0.65 -14.69
C ILE A 72 15.96 0.29 -14.98
N GLU A 73 16.73 0.01 -16.04
CA GLU A 73 17.89 0.82 -16.42
C GLU A 73 17.50 2.26 -16.81
N ASP A 74 18.39 3.21 -16.53
CA ASP A 74 18.21 4.67 -16.71
C ASP A 74 17.80 5.02 -18.17
N GLY A 75 16.56 5.46 -18.36
CA GLY A 75 16.03 5.88 -19.67
C GLY A 75 14.53 5.68 -19.90
N ASP A 76 13.87 4.84 -19.10
CA ASP A 76 12.44 4.57 -19.24
C ASP A 76 11.60 5.53 -18.39
N VAL A 77 10.75 6.32 -19.05
CA VAL A 77 9.74 7.16 -18.39
C VAL A 77 8.53 6.28 -18.08
N LEU A 78 8.43 5.82 -16.84
CA LEU A 78 7.22 5.17 -16.37
C LEU A 78 6.16 6.21 -16.01
N VAL A 79 5.11 6.23 -16.83
CA VAL A 79 3.82 6.74 -16.39
C VAL A 79 3.16 5.57 -15.66
N PRO A 80 2.78 5.71 -14.37
CA PRO A 80 2.03 4.68 -13.67
C PRO A 80 0.66 4.54 -14.35
N ALA A 81 0.58 3.61 -15.29
CA ALA A 81 -0.63 3.17 -15.95
C ALA A 81 -1.35 2.20 -15.01
N VAL A 82 -2.55 2.55 -14.56
CA VAL A 82 -3.44 1.59 -13.88
C VAL A 82 -4.07 0.74 -14.98
N SER A 83 -3.55 -0.45 -15.19
CA SER A 83 -4.13 -1.39 -16.14
C SER A 83 -5.31 -2.13 -15.50
N ALA A 84 -6.45 -2.16 -16.17
CA ALA A 84 -7.52 -3.10 -15.88
C ALA A 84 -6.99 -4.55 -15.99
N THR A 85 -7.71 -5.50 -15.40
CA THR A 85 -7.39 -6.94 -15.42
C THR A 85 -7.18 -7.55 -16.81
N GLU A 86 -7.49 -6.83 -17.89
CA GLU A 86 -7.30 -7.23 -19.29
C GLU A 86 -6.19 -6.45 -20.03
N GLY A 87 -5.37 -5.65 -19.31
CA GLY A 87 -4.27 -4.89 -19.90
C GLY A 87 -4.68 -3.58 -20.58
N GLU A 88 -5.94 -3.15 -20.40
CA GLU A 88 -6.43 -1.85 -20.83
C GLU A 88 -6.02 -0.79 -19.81
N GLU A 89 -5.28 0.24 -20.23
CA GLU A 89 -4.93 1.38 -19.39
C GLU A 89 -6.21 2.16 -19.06
N LEU A 90 -6.62 2.14 -17.78
CA LEU A 90 -7.81 2.85 -17.34
C LEU A 90 -7.55 4.36 -17.45
N ALA A 91 -8.41 5.05 -18.17
CA ALA A 91 -8.35 6.49 -18.21
C ALA A 91 -8.57 7.04 -16.78
N ALA A 92 -7.87 8.12 -16.42
CA ALA A 92 -8.02 8.76 -15.10
C ALA A 92 -9.48 9.15 -14.75
N GLU A 93 -10.32 9.28 -15.78
CA GLU A 93 -11.76 9.58 -15.75
C GLU A 93 -12.61 8.39 -15.27
N GLU A 94 -12.14 7.16 -15.50
CA GLU A 94 -12.81 5.90 -15.16
C GLU A 94 -12.51 5.45 -13.72
N LEU A 95 -11.47 6.02 -13.11
CA LEU A 95 -11.13 5.77 -11.72
C LEU A 95 -12.20 6.33 -10.77
N THR A 96 -12.52 5.57 -9.72
CA THR A 96 -13.31 6.06 -8.59
C THR A 96 -12.63 7.28 -7.97
N ALA A 97 -13.41 8.17 -7.36
CA ALA A 97 -12.86 9.37 -6.72
C ALA A 97 -11.86 9.03 -5.59
N SER A 98 -12.10 7.92 -4.88
CA SER A 98 -11.21 7.37 -3.86
C SER A 98 -9.87 6.94 -4.45
N LEU A 99 -9.88 6.13 -5.52
CA LEU A 99 -8.67 5.66 -6.19
C LEU A 99 -7.87 6.81 -6.81
N ARG A 100 -8.55 7.79 -7.43
CA ARG A 100 -7.89 8.99 -7.95
C ARG A 100 -7.19 9.79 -6.84
N GLY A 101 -7.86 9.98 -5.70
CA GLY A 101 -7.29 10.65 -4.55
C GLY A 101 -6.11 9.89 -3.92
N LEU A 102 -6.21 8.55 -3.89
CA LEU A 102 -5.14 7.67 -3.44
C LEU A 102 -3.90 7.81 -4.33
N LEU A 103 -4.05 7.66 -5.65
CA LEU A 103 -2.94 7.74 -6.60
C LEU A 103 -2.26 9.12 -6.55
N GLY A 104 -3.03 10.21 -6.52
CA GLY A 104 -2.46 11.55 -6.35
C GLY A 104 -1.67 11.69 -5.04
N THR A 105 -2.08 11.01 -3.98
CA THR A 105 -1.37 11.00 -2.70
C THR A 105 -0.11 10.14 -2.75
N VAL A 106 -0.14 9.01 -3.44
CA VAL A 106 1.05 8.17 -3.70
C VAL A 106 2.07 8.95 -4.53
N THR A 107 1.65 9.64 -5.59
CA THR A 107 2.53 10.53 -6.37
C THR A 107 3.14 11.62 -5.48
N ALA A 108 2.33 12.29 -4.65
CA ALA A 108 2.83 13.28 -3.70
C ALA A 108 3.84 12.69 -2.70
N GLN A 109 3.66 11.44 -2.28
CA GLN A 109 4.62 10.74 -1.42
C GLN A 109 5.94 10.47 -2.16
N LEU A 110 5.89 10.04 -3.41
CA LEU A 110 7.06 9.80 -4.26
C LEU A 110 7.84 11.09 -4.57
N THR A 111 7.15 12.22 -4.78
CA THR A 111 7.77 13.53 -5.03
C THR A 111 8.24 14.25 -3.76
N GLY A 112 8.02 13.68 -2.57
CA GLY A 112 8.42 14.28 -1.29
C GLY A 112 7.48 15.41 -0.81
N GLU A 113 6.28 15.52 -1.36
CA GLU A 113 5.26 16.50 -0.98
C GLU A 113 4.52 16.10 0.31
N HIS A 114 5.25 15.96 1.42
CA HIS A 114 4.72 15.48 2.70
C HIS A 114 3.56 16.30 3.28
N VAL A 115 3.42 17.59 2.90
CA VAL A 115 2.29 18.44 3.30
C VAL A 115 1.00 17.99 2.63
N ALA A 116 1.05 17.64 1.34
CA ALA A 116 -0.10 17.14 0.60
C ALA A 116 -0.55 15.78 1.17
N VAL A 117 0.39 14.87 1.42
CA VAL A 117 0.13 13.55 2.03
C VAL A 117 -0.55 13.69 3.40
N ARG A 118 0.00 14.53 4.28
CA ARG A 118 -0.60 14.79 5.60
C ARG A 118 -1.99 15.41 5.50
N THR A 119 -2.21 16.30 4.54
CA THR A 119 -3.51 16.96 4.34
C THR A 119 -4.56 15.96 3.90
N TYR A 120 -4.21 15.09 2.94
CA TYR A 120 -5.07 14.00 2.50
C TYR A 120 -5.42 13.05 3.65
N LEU A 121 -4.41 12.53 4.38
CA LEU A 121 -4.63 11.60 5.49
C LEU A 121 -5.50 12.20 6.61
N ALA A 122 -5.33 13.48 6.90
CA ALA A 122 -6.13 14.18 7.88
C ALA A 122 -7.57 14.44 7.41
N ALA A 123 -7.79 14.61 6.10
CA ALA A 123 -9.12 14.72 5.51
C ALA A 123 -9.82 13.37 5.50
N ALA A 124 -9.16 12.31 5.01
CA ALA A 124 -9.66 10.95 4.97
C ALA A 124 -10.05 10.44 6.37
N GLY A 125 -9.23 10.69 7.39
CA GLY A 125 -9.54 10.31 8.77
C GLY A 125 -10.70 11.08 9.42
N ARG A 126 -11.09 12.22 8.85
CA ARG A 126 -12.21 13.04 9.33
C ARG A 126 -13.51 12.83 8.54
N LEU A 127 -13.49 11.93 7.55
CA LEU A 127 -14.71 11.59 6.81
C LEU A 127 -15.76 11.02 7.78
N PRO A 128 -16.98 11.59 7.81
CA PRO A 128 -18.03 11.13 8.72
C PRO A 128 -18.66 9.81 8.26
N ASP A 129 -18.58 9.52 6.95
CA ASP A 129 -19.16 8.33 6.36
C ASP A 129 -18.19 7.13 6.49
N PRO A 130 -18.54 6.08 7.24
CA PRO A 130 -17.72 4.88 7.36
C PRO A 130 -17.61 4.11 6.04
N VAL A 131 -18.60 4.23 5.13
CA VAL A 131 -18.55 3.58 3.81
C VAL A 131 -17.47 4.20 2.95
N ALA A 132 -17.46 5.54 2.80
CA ALA A 132 -16.40 6.25 2.10
C ALA A 132 -15.00 5.97 2.68
N ARG A 133 -14.88 5.80 4.00
CA ARG A 133 -13.60 5.44 4.63
C ARG A 133 -13.18 4.01 4.31
N ALA A 134 -14.12 3.08 4.25
CA ALA A 134 -13.87 1.69 3.84
C ALA A 134 -13.43 1.63 2.38
N GLU A 135 -14.11 2.34 1.48
CA GLU A 135 -13.76 2.43 0.06
C GLU A 135 -12.31 2.86 -0.15
N ILE A 136 -11.88 3.98 0.47
CA ILE A 136 -10.50 4.47 0.36
C ILE A 136 -9.49 3.42 0.85
N LEU A 137 -9.79 2.76 1.97
CA LEU A 137 -8.87 1.77 2.54
C LEU A 137 -8.80 0.50 1.68
N VAL A 138 -9.94 0.01 1.21
CA VAL A 138 -10.02 -1.18 0.35
C VAL A 138 -9.33 -0.91 -0.98
N ASP A 139 -9.55 0.26 -1.59
CA ASP A 139 -8.82 0.67 -2.80
C ASP A 139 -7.31 0.69 -2.58
N ALA A 140 -6.84 1.18 -1.42
CA ALA A 140 -5.43 1.18 -1.08
C ALA A 140 -4.86 -0.24 -0.89
N LEU A 141 -5.59 -1.11 -0.19
CA LEU A 141 -5.18 -2.50 0.01
C LEU A 141 -5.14 -3.28 -1.31
N MET A 142 -6.14 -3.11 -2.18
CA MET A 142 -6.18 -3.75 -3.49
C MET A 142 -5.03 -3.25 -4.39
N CYS A 143 -4.72 -1.95 -4.36
CA CYS A 143 -3.59 -1.39 -5.08
C CYS A 143 -2.26 -2.02 -4.62
N LEU A 144 -2.06 -2.17 -3.30
CA LEU A 144 -0.88 -2.82 -2.76
C LEU A 144 -0.82 -4.32 -3.11
N ASP A 145 -1.92 -5.06 -2.99
CA ASP A 145 -2.03 -6.49 -3.38
C ASP A 145 -1.62 -6.66 -4.86
N THR A 146 -2.16 -5.80 -5.73
CA THR A 146 -1.88 -5.83 -7.17
C THR A 146 -0.41 -5.58 -7.46
N LEU A 147 0.21 -4.61 -6.78
CA LEU A 147 1.63 -4.30 -6.95
C LEU A 147 2.53 -5.44 -6.46
N LEU A 148 2.12 -6.15 -5.40
CA LEU A 148 2.86 -7.29 -4.86
C LEU A 148 2.72 -8.55 -5.74
N ASP A 149 1.62 -8.68 -6.49
CA ASP A 149 1.38 -9.77 -7.43
C ASP A 149 2.15 -9.63 -8.77
N VAL A 150 2.73 -8.46 -9.06
CA VAL A 150 3.59 -8.28 -10.24
C VAL A 150 4.87 -9.11 -10.05
N PRO A 151 5.18 -10.07 -10.94
CA PRO A 151 6.41 -10.82 -10.83
C PRO A 151 7.60 -9.87 -10.91
N PHE A 152 8.49 -9.96 -9.92
CA PHE A 152 9.77 -9.26 -9.97
C PHE A 152 10.47 -9.64 -11.28
N PRO A 153 10.95 -8.68 -12.08
CA PRO A 153 11.78 -9.03 -13.22
C PRO A 153 12.97 -9.84 -12.71
N ASP A 154 13.21 -11.01 -13.32
CA ASP A 154 14.38 -11.82 -13.01
C ASP A 154 15.62 -10.90 -13.09
N LEU A 155 16.30 -10.72 -11.96
CA LEU A 155 17.59 -10.04 -11.94
C LEU A 155 18.47 -10.73 -12.98
N PRO A 156 19.08 -10.01 -13.94
CA PRO A 156 19.91 -10.64 -14.94
C PRO A 156 21.01 -11.43 -14.23
N ASP A 157 21.25 -12.67 -14.66
CA ASP A 157 22.30 -13.61 -14.20
C ASP A 157 23.76 -13.06 -14.29
N ARG A 158 23.94 -11.75 -14.53
CA ARG A 158 25.19 -11.06 -14.82
C ARG A 158 26.05 -10.73 -13.60
N LEU A 159 25.97 -11.54 -12.54
CA LEU A 159 27.07 -11.70 -11.57
C LEU A 159 27.86 -13.00 -11.79
N GLN A 160 27.63 -13.71 -12.89
CA GLN A 160 28.63 -14.66 -13.40
C GLN A 160 29.85 -13.87 -13.88
N LEU A 161 30.80 -13.66 -12.95
CA LEU A 161 32.17 -13.24 -13.23
C LEU A 161 32.68 -14.03 -14.45
N PRO A 162 33.29 -13.38 -15.45
CA PRO A 162 33.98 -14.11 -16.48
C PRO A 162 35.03 -14.99 -15.81
N SER A 163 34.79 -16.29 -15.81
CA SER A 163 35.85 -17.30 -15.64
C SER A 163 36.64 -17.30 -16.94
N ASP A 164 37.27 -16.16 -17.25
CA ASP A 164 38.11 -16.03 -18.42
C ASP A 164 39.36 -16.83 -18.13
N GLY A 165 39.54 -17.88 -18.94
CA GLY A 165 40.71 -18.73 -18.90
C GLY A 165 41.97 -17.88 -19.08
N MET A 166 42.78 -17.82 -18.04
CA MET A 166 44.21 -17.61 -18.23
C MET A 166 44.81 -18.92 -18.75
N ASN A 167 44.89 -19.01 -20.07
CA ASN A 167 45.88 -19.83 -20.73
C ASN A 167 47.19 -19.05 -20.74
N GLY A 168 48.21 -19.60 -20.10
CA GLY A 168 49.60 -19.17 -20.11
C GLY A 168 50.48 -20.28 -19.58
#